data_AF-A0A7S4D0C9-F1
#
_entry.id   AF-A0A7S4D0C9-F1
#
_cell.length_a   1.000
_cell.length_b   1.000
_cell.length_c   1.000
_cell.angle_alpha   90.00
_cell.angle_beta   90.00
_cell.angle_gamma   90.00
#
_symmetry.space_group_name_H-M   'P 1'
#
loop_
_entity.id
_entity.type
_entity.pdbx_description
1 polymer ?
#
loop_
_entity_poly.entity_id
_entity_poly.type
_entity_poly.pdbx_seq_one_letter_code
_entity_poly.pdbx_strand_id
1 'polypeptide(L)'
;FVTFMTVATIVNVAIFSISHYNQPAWLTTLCSSVNMVCTYIFLVELFIKLGAMGLKRYLSEPLNCLDAFVVVVSIPEIISPSSVSINVLRPLRLIRIFRMIKRWPALLRLLETFVDCLCQASTLTLLVVLFLFTFSLVGITLFGNYFPGDSRVHFNTFL
;
A
#
# COMPACT_ATOMS: atom_id res chain seq x y z
N PHE A 1 2.96 -24.79 7.26
CA PHE A 1 2.95 -23.41 7.79
C PHE A 1 2.70 -22.37 6.69
N VAL A 2 3.59 -22.22 5.69
CA VAL A 2 3.45 -21.19 4.64
C VAL A 2 2.14 -21.31 3.83
N THR A 3 1.67 -22.53 3.51
CA THR A 3 0.37 -22.78 2.85
C THR A 3 -0.82 -22.27 3.65
N PHE A 4 -0.83 -22.52 4.94
CA PHE A 4 -1.87 -22.01 5.84
C PHE A 4 -1.91 -20.48 5.85
N MET A 5 -0.76 -19.82 5.97
CA MET A 5 -0.68 -18.35 6.02
C MET A 5 -1.20 -17.68 4.75
N THR A 6 -0.91 -18.26 3.60
CA THR A 6 -1.41 -17.72 2.34
C THR A 6 -2.89 -17.99 2.15
N VAL A 7 -3.41 -19.15 2.55
CA VAL A 7 -4.86 -19.39 2.56
C VAL A 7 -5.56 -18.37 3.47
N ALA A 8 -5.03 -18.11 4.67
CA ALA A 8 -5.57 -17.08 5.57
C ALA A 8 -5.54 -15.69 4.93
N THR A 9 -4.47 -15.37 4.17
CA THR A 9 -4.34 -14.09 3.45
C THR A 9 -5.36 -13.99 2.30
N ILE A 10 -5.55 -15.07 1.52
CA ILE A 10 -6.54 -15.15 0.43
C ILE A 10 -7.95 -14.94 1.00
N VAL A 11 -8.30 -15.69 2.05
CA VAL A 11 -9.63 -15.62 2.68
C VAL A 11 -9.89 -14.22 3.22
N ASN A 12 -8.91 -13.62 3.89
CA ASN A 12 -9.04 -12.25 4.39
C ASN A 12 -9.23 -11.25 3.24
N VAL A 13 -8.42 -11.32 2.17
CA VAL A 13 -8.62 -10.44 1.00
C VAL A 13 -9.99 -10.65 0.35
N ALA A 14 -10.44 -11.89 0.18
CA ALA A 14 -11.75 -12.21 -0.41
C ALA A 14 -12.90 -11.63 0.42
N ILE A 15 -12.84 -11.73 1.75
CA ILE A 15 -13.83 -11.14 2.65
C ILE A 15 -13.87 -9.61 2.51
N PHE A 16 -12.72 -8.97 2.35
CA PHE A 16 -12.66 -7.54 2.05
C PHE A 16 -13.22 -7.19 0.67
N SER A 17 -13.00 -8.01 -0.35
CA SER A 17 -13.55 -7.80 -1.70
C SER A 17 -15.08 -7.86 -1.73
N ILE A 18 -15.71 -8.54 -0.77
CA ILE A 18 -17.17 -8.63 -0.63
C ILE A 18 -17.75 -7.43 0.14
N SER A 19 -16.92 -6.50 0.63
CA SER A 19 -17.44 -5.30 1.27
C SER A 19 -18.02 -4.33 0.23
N HIS A 20 -19.26 -3.87 0.47
CA HIS A 20 -19.99 -2.96 -0.44
C HIS A 20 -20.47 -1.72 0.31
N TYR A 21 -20.71 -0.62 -0.42
CA TYR A 21 -21.29 0.60 0.14
C TYR A 21 -22.72 0.32 0.62
N ASN A 22 -23.04 0.71 1.87
CA ASN A 22 -24.30 0.41 2.57
C ASN A 22 -24.52 -1.07 2.94
N GLN A 23 -23.47 -1.74 3.43
CA GLN A 23 -23.54 -3.12 3.91
C GLN A 23 -24.26 -3.27 5.27
N PRO A 24 -24.90 -4.43 5.54
CA PRO A 24 -25.54 -4.69 6.81
C PRO A 24 -24.52 -4.75 7.97
N ALA A 25 -24.97 -4.38 9.18
CA ALA A 25 -24.09 -4.26 10.35
C ALA A 25 -23.31 -5.54 10.65
N TRP A 26 -23.95 -6.71 10.48
CA TRP A 26 -23.30 -8.01 10.70
C TRP A 26 -22.09 -8.23 9.79
N LEU A 27 -22.15 -7.81 8.52
CA LEU A 27 -21.05 -7.98 7.56
C LEU A 27 -19.86 -7.08 7.94
N THR A 28 -20.14 -5.88 8.42
CA THR A 28 -19.11 -4.95 8.90
C THR A 28 -18.38 -5.53 10.11
N THR A 29 -19.12 -6.08 11.07
CA THR A 29 -18.56 -6.72 12.25
C THR A 29 -17.71 -7.94 11.87
N LEU A 30 -18.19 -8.80 10.96
CA LEU A 30 -17.43 -9.96 10.49
C LEU A 30 -16.12 -9.56 9.79
N CYS A 31 -16.16 -8.60 8.86
CA CYS A 31 -14.96 -8.08 8.20
C CYS A 31 -13.93 -7.56 9.21
N SER A 32 -14.39 -6.82 10.23
CA SER A 32 -13.53 -6.29 11.28
C SER A 32 -12.91 -7.41 12.14
N SER A 33 -13.73 -8.38 12.59
CA SER A 33 -13.28 -9.50 13.40
C SER A 33 -12.27 -10.39 12.67
N VAL A 34 -12.54 -10.75 11.42
CA VAL A 34 -11.62 -11.57 10.62
C VAL A 34 -10.30 -10.85 10.39
N ASN A 35 -10.35 -9.55 10.09
CA ASN A 35 -9.14 -8.77 9.90
C ASN A 35 -8.29 -8.75 11.17
N MET A 36 -8.92 -8.52 12.33
CA MET A 36 -8.25 -8.50 13.63
C MET A 36 -7.54 -9.83 13.90
N VAL A 37 -8.25 -10.95 13.75
CA VAL A 37 -7.70 -12.30 13.97
C VAL A 37 -6.53 -12.57 13.02
N CYS A 38 -6.67 -12.28 11.73
CA CYS A 38 -5.58 -12.47 10.78
C CYS A 38 -4.35 -11.63 11.12
N THR A 39 -4.53 -10.37 11.52
CA THR A 39 -3.41 -9.50 11.91
C THR A 39 -2.65 -10.05 13.11
N TYR A 40 -3.34 -10.59 14.12
CA TYR A 40 -2.68 -11.26 15.25
C TYR A 40 -1.87 -12.48 14.82
N ILE A 41 -2.43 -13.32 13.94
CA ILE A 41 -1.71 -14.50 13.42
C ILE A 41 -0.44 -14.05 12.67
N PHE A 42 -0.53 -12.99 11.86
CA PHE A 42 0.63 -12.45 11.13
C PHE A 42 1.66 -11.79 12.05
N LEU A 43 1.22 -11.17 13.14
CA LEU A 43 2.10 -10.59 14.15
C LEU A 43 2.92 -11.69 14.83
N VAL A 44 2.27 -12.78 15.25
CA VAL A 44 2.95 -13.93 15.86
C VAL A 44 3.93 -14.57 14.87
N GLU A 45 3.55 -14.74 13.61
CA GLU A 45 4.44 -15.23 12.56
C GLU A 45 5.70 -14.37 12.42
N LEU A 46 5.55 -13.05 12.41
CA LEU A 46 6.68 -12.11 12.32
C LEU A 46 7.66 -12.33 13.46
N PHE A 47 7.18 -12.40 14.71
CA PHE A 47 8.03 -12.63 15.88
C PHE A 47 8.76 -13.98 15.84
N ILE A 48 8.08 -15.04 15.39
CA ILE A 48 8.71 -16.36 15.22
C ILE A 48 9.82 -16.29 14.17
N LYS A 49 9.57 -15.67 13.01
CA LYS A 49 10.59 -15.50 11.95
C LYS A 49 11.76 -14.65 12.42
N LEU A 50 11.49 -13.58 13.17
CA LEU A 50 12.51 -12.70 13.73
C LEU A 50 13.43 -13.45 14.70
N GLY A 51 12.85 -14.26 15.58
CA GLY A 51 13.58 -15.09 16.54
C GLY A 51 14.38 -16.21 15.88
N ALA A 52 13.87 -16.82 14.80
CA ALA A 52 14.53 -17.93 14.12
C ALA A 52 15.69 -17.51 13.22
N MET A 53 15.59 -16.37 12.51
CA MET A 53 16.59 -15.94 11.52
C MET A 53 17.51 -14.82 12.01
N GLY A 54 17.13 -14.10 13.07
CA GLY A 54 17.84 -12.93 13.57
C GLY A 54 17.56 -11.66 12.75
N LEU A 55 17.62 -10.50 13.41
CA LEU A 55 17.18 -9.21 12.85
C LEU A 55 17.95 -8.80 11.58
N LYS A 56 19.28 -8.98 11.55
CA LYS A 56 20.12 -8.60 10.40
C LYS A 56 19.80 -9.42 9.15
N ARG A 57 19.63 -10.74 9.31
CA ARG A 57 19.35 -11.63 8.17
C ARG A 57 17.93 -11.44 7.66
N TYR A 58 16.99 -11.17 8.57
CA TYR A 58 15.61 -10.86 8.24
C TYR A 58 15.50 -9.60 7.37
N LEU A 59 16.21 -8.52 7.73
CA LEU A 59 16.15 -7.24 7.01
C LEU A 59 16.91 -7.22 5.69
N SER A 60 17.83 -8.17 5.45
CA SER A 60 18.55 -8.28 4.18
C SER A 60 17.70 -8.85 3.05
N GLU A 61 16.59 -9.53 3.37
CA GLU A 61 15.73 -10.17 2.38
C GLU A 61 14.50 -9.27 2.07
N PRO A 62 14.38 -8.71 0.85
CA PRO A 62 13.36 -7.70 0.53
C PRO A 62 11.93 -8.22 0.69
N LEU A 63 11.73 -9.51 0.44
CA LEU A 63 10.45 -10.19 0.62
C LEU A 63 10.04 -10.25 2.10
N ASN A 64 10.99 -10.48 3.01
CA ASN A 64 10.71 -10.49 4.45
C ASN A 64 10.50 -9.07 4.99
N CYS A 65 11.20 -8.08 4.45
CA CYS A 65 10.91 -6.67 4.71
C CYS A 65 9.48 -6.29 4.30
N LEU A 66 9.01 -6.70 3.12
CA LEU A 66 7.61 -6.49 2.71
C LEU A 66 6.62 -7.13 3.67
N ASP A 67 6.91 -8.35 4.13
CA ASP A 67 6.07 -9.07 5.10
C ASP A 67 5.96 -8.32 6.43
N ALA A 68 7.08 -7.82 6.95
CA ALA A 68 7.13 -7.01 8.16
C ALA A 68 6.42 -5.66 7.99
N PHE A 69 6.63 -4.99 6.85
CA PHE A 69 5.95 -3.73 6.54
C PHE A 69 4.43 -3.88 6.59
N VAL A 70 3.88 -4.95 6.00
CA VAL A 70 2.44 -5.25 6.05
C VAL A 70 1.94 -5.39 7.49
N VAL A 71 2.69 -6.07 8.36
CA VAL A 71 2.33 -6.22 9.78
C VAL A 71 2.36 -4.86 10.48
N VAL A 72 3.44 -4.10 10.31
CA VAL A 72 3.62 -2.78 10.95
C VAL A 72 2.50 -1.81 10.56
N VAL A 73 2.15 -1.74 9.28
CA VAL A 73 1.04 -0.90 8.79
C VAL A 73 -0.32 -1.32 9.37
N SER A 74 -0.47 -2.59 9.77
CA SER A 74 -1.71 -3.10 10.34
C SER A 74 -1.86 -2.84 11.86
N ILE A 75 -0.79 -2.46 12.57
CA ILE A 75 -0.80 -2.22 14.03
C ILE A 75 -1.56 -0.95 14.44
N PRO A 76 -1.37 0.23 13.81
CA PRO A 76 -2.06 1.46 14.19
C PRO A 76 -3.58 1.34 14.20
N GLU A 77 -4.10 0.50 13.31
CA GLU A 77 -5.51 0.26 13.16
C GLU A 77 -6.15 -0.52 14.33
N ILE A 78 -5.34 -1.34 15.02
CA ILE A 78 -5.77 -2.06 16.23
C ILE A 78 -5.79 -1.10 17.43
N ILE A 79 -4.82 -0.18 17.50
CA ILE A 79 -4.61 0.69 18.67
C ILE A 79 -5.63 1.83 18.71
N SER A 80 -6.00 2.40 17.56
CA SER A 80 -6.93 3.53 17.51
C SER A 80 -7.91 3.42 16.33
N PRO A 81 -8.97 2.60 16.40
CA PRO A 81 -9.91 2.48 15.28
C PRO A 81 -10.69 3.78 14.95
N SER A 82 -10.64 4.80 15.82
CA SER A 82 -11.48 6.00 15.78
C SER A 82 -10.81 7.29 15.30
N SER A 83 -9.50 7.30 15.01
CA SER A 83 -8.87 8.53 14.48
C SER A 83 -9.09 8.69 12.97
N VAL A 84 -9.43 9.91 12.53
CA VAL A 84 -9.75 10.24 11.12
C VAL A 84 -8.63 9.85 10.15
N SER A 85 -7.37 9.93 10.60
CA SER A 85 -6.18 9.57 9.82
C SER A 85 -6.11 8.08 9.46
N ILE A 86 -6.80 7.21 10.21
CA ILE A 86 -6.69 5.74 10.05
C ILE A 86 -7.63 5.23 8.97
N ASN A 87 -8.61 6.02 8.52
CA ASN A 87 -9.41 5.69 7.34
C ASN A 87 -8.54 5.57 6.07
N VAL A 88 -7.42 6.30 5.99
CA VAL A 88 -6.46 6.24 4.88
C VAL A 88 -5.65 4.94 4.89
N LEU A 89 -5.55 4.27 6.04
CA LEU A 89 -4.81 3.01 6.18
C LEU A 89 -5.64 1.79 5.78
N ARG A 90 -6.98 1.92 5.70
CA ARG A 90 -7.88 0.80 5.34
C ARG A 90 -7.54 0.17 3.98
N PRO A 91 -7.26 0.93 2.90
CA PRO A 91 -6.85 0.36 1.62
C PRO A 91 -5.49 -0.33 1.67
N LEU A 92 -4.59 0.10 2.57
CA LEU A 92 -3.27 -0.51 2.72
C LEU A 92 -3.36 -1.97 3.16
N ARG A 93 -4.48 -2.43 3.73
CA ARG A 93 -4.73 -3.85 3.98
C ARG A 93 -4.64 -4.69 2.71
N LEU A 94 -4.96 -4.15 1.54
CA LEU A 94 -4.83 -4.84 0.25
C LEU A 94 -3.36 -5.14 -0.07
N ILE A 95 -2.40 -4.40 0.50
CA ILE A 95 -0.97 -4.64 0.30
C ILE A 95 -0.54 -6.04 0.74
N ARG A 96 -1.28 -6.70 1.64
CA ARG A 96 -1.02 -8.09 2.01
C ARG A 96 -1.19 -9.07 0.86
N ILE A 97 -1.92 -8.72 -0.20
CA ILE A 97 -2.00 -9.54 -1.42
C ILE A 97 -0.62 -9.68 -2.07
N PHE A 98 0.26 -8.69 -1.90
CA PHE A 98 1.64 -8.74 -2.38
C PHE A 98 2.46 -9.85 -1.70
N ARG A 99 2.02 -10.38 -0.54
CA ARG A 99 2.64 -11.58 0.05
C ARG A 99 2.52 -12.80 -0.84
N MET A 100 1.50 -12.86 -1.71
CA MET A 100 1.35 -13.93 -2.70
C MET A 100 2.46 -13.91 -3.74
N ILE A 101 3.08 -12.75 -3.99
CA ILE A 101 4.16 -12.60 -4.96
C ILE A 101 5.34 -13.52 -4.61
N LYS A 102 5.61 -13.76 -3.32
CA LYS A 102 6.66 -14.71 -2.88
C LYS A 102 6.50 -16.12 -3.43
N ARG A 103 5.28 -16.52 -3.79
CA ARG A 103 4.98 -17.85 -4.36
C ARG A 103 5.03 -17.90 -5.87
N TRP A 104 5.05 -16.74 -6.50
CA TRP A 104 4.98 -16.60 -7.95
C TRP A 104 6.34 -16.06 -8.41
N PRO A 105 7.37 -16.92 -8.56
CA PRO A 105 8.71 -16.48 -8.96
C PRO A 105 8.73 -15.84 -10.35
N ALA A 106 7.74 -16.15 -11.20
CA ALA A 106 7.53 -15.42 -12.44
C ALA A 106 7.19 -13.94 -12.19
N LEU A 107 6.30 -13.64 -11.24
CA LEU A 107 5.90 -12.29 -10.90
C LEU A 107 7.01 -11.51 -10.20
N LEU A 108 7.84 -12.18 -9.40
CA LEU A 108 9.04 -11.56 -8.81
C LEU A 108 10.01 -11.07 -9.88
N ARG A 109 10.30 -11.91 -10.88
CA ARG A 109 11.15 -11.52 -12.00
C ARG A 109 10.59 -10.34 -12.77
N LEU A 110 9.27 -10.32 -13.00
CA LEU A 110 8.61 -9.18 -13.65
C LEU A 110 8.77 -7.90 -12.83
N LEU A 111 8.55 -7.97 -11.50
CA LEU A 111 8.69 -6.82 -10.62
C LEU A 111 10.15 -6.30 -10.58
N GLU A 112 11.12 -7.20 -10.54
CA GLU A 112 12.55 -6.87 -10.59
C GLU A 112 12.89 -6.15 -11.90
N THR A 113 12.50 -6.72 -13.05
CA THR A 113 12.72 -6.06 -14.35
C THR A 113 12.01 -4.72 -14.46
N PHE A 114 10.81 -4.58 -13.88
CA PHE A 114 10.07 -3.33 -13.88
C PHE A 114 10.79 -2.25 -13.07
N VAL A 115 11.31 -2.60 -11.89
CA VAL A 115 12.11 -1.68 -11.06
C VAL A 115 13.41 -1.30 -11.77
N ASP A 116 14.06 -2.24 -12.45
CA ASP A 116 15.26 -1.96 -13.24
C ASP A 116 14.96 -1.01 -14.40
N CYS A 117 13.87 -1.22 -15.13
CA CYS A 117 13.43 -0.32 -16.19
C CYS A 117 13.15 1.09 -15.66
N LEU A 118 12.49 1.22 -14.50
CA LEU A 118 12.26 2.53 -13.87
C LEU A 118 13.58 3.20 -13.46
N CYS A 119 14.54 2.45 -12.93
CA CYS A 119 15.85 2.96 -12.56
C CYS A 119 16.63 3.44 -13.79
N GLN A 120 16.61 2.68 -14.89
CA GLN A 120 17.22 3.07 -16.16
C GLN A 120 16.55 4.31 -16.77
N ALA A 121 15.23 4.42 -16.64
CA ALA A 121 14.47 5.58 -17.12
C ALA A 121 14.48 6.77 -16.15
N SER A 122 15.19 6.70 -15.02
CA SER A 122 15.14 7.71 -13.95
C SER A 122 15.57 9.11 -14.42
N THR A 123 16.65 9.20 -15.19
CA THR A 123 17.15 10.48 -15.74
C THR A 123 16.14 11.11 -16.70
N LEU A 124 15.52 10.31 -17.57
CA LEU A 124 14.48 10.80 -18.49
C LEU A 124 13.23 11.23 -17.73
N THR A 125 12.82 10.45 -16.73
CA THR A 125 11.68 10.78 -15.86
C THR A 125 11.91 12.10 -15.12
N LEU A 126 13.12 12.32 -14.60
CA LEU A 126 13.49 13.56 -13.94
C LEU A 126 13.44 14.75 -14.91
N LEU A 127 13.91 14.58 -16.14
CA LEU A 127 13.81 15.62 -17.18
C LEU A 127 12.35 15.96 -17.50
N VAL A 128 11.49 14.95 -17.64
CA VAL A 128 10.05 15.15 -17.88
C VAL A 128 9.39 15.87 -16.71
N VAL A 129 9.70 15.49 -15.47
CA VAL A 129 9.17 16.17 -14.27
C VAL A 129 9.63 17.63 -14.22
N LEU A 130 10.91 17.91 -14.53
CA LEU A 130 11.43 19.28 -14.59
C LEU A 130 10.75 20.10 -15.68
N PHE A 131 10.54 19.50 -16.86
CA PHE A 131 9.80 20.13 -17.96
C PHE A 131 8.37 20.46 -17.55
N LEU A 132 7.63 19.50 -16.97
CA LEU A 132 6.27 19.75 -16.48
C LEU A 132 6.25 20.83 -15.39
N PHE A 133 7.27 20.87 -14.52
CA PHE A 133 7.42 21.90 -13.50
C PHE A 133 7.59 23.30 -14.10
N THR A 134 8.47 23.48 -15.10
CA THR A 134 8.66 24.79 -15.74
C THR A 134 7.41 25.26 -16.47
N PHE A 135 6.72 24.37 -17.19
CA PHE A 135 5.45 24.72 -17.84
C PHE A 135 4.34 25.05 -16.85
N SER A 136 4.30 24.37 -15.70
CA SER A 136 3.35 24.68 -14.63
C SER A 136 3.59 26.08 -14.06
N LEU A 137 4.85 26.47 -13.82
CA LEU A 137 5.19 27.82 -13.37
C LEU A 137 4.81 28.90 -14.40
N VAL A 138 5.12 28.66 -15.68
CA VAL A 138 4.74 29.56 -16.77
C VAL A 138 3.22 29.69 -16.88
N GLY A 139 2.48 28.58 -16.72
CA GLY A 139 1.02 28.59 -16.72
C GLY A 139 0.43 29.46 -15.61
N ILE A 140 0.98 29.37 -14.39
CA ILE A 140 0.54 30.18 -13.24
C ILE A 140 0.89 31.65 -13.42
N THR A 141 2.06 32.00 -13.95
CA THR A 141 2.45 33.41 -14.12
C THR A 141 1.69 34.11 -15.24
N LEU A 142 1.33 33.38 -16.32
CA LEU A 142 0.59 33.95 -17.44
C LEU A 142 -0.92 33.98 -17.23
N PHE A 143 -1.48 32.93 -16.62
CA PHE A 143 -2.94 32.74 -16.52
C PHE A 143 -3.45 32.75 -15.08
N GLY A 144 -2.58 32.92 -14.08
CA GLY A 144 -2.96 33.02 -12.68
C GLY A 144 -3.82 34.25 -12.44
N ASN A 145 -5.04 34.03 -11.95
CA ASN A 145 -6.08 35.04 -11.72
C ASN A 145 -6.70 35.67 -12.98
N TYR A 146 -6.39 35.15 -14.18
CA TYR A 146 -7.02 35.64 -15.41
C TYR A 146 -8.44 35.07 -15.62
N PHE A 147 -8.69 33.87 -15.11
CA PHE A 147 -10.00 33.20 -15.24
C PHE A 147 -10.76 33.18 -13.90
N PRO A 148 -12.08 33.46 -13.91
CA PRO A 148 -12.91 33.39 -12.71
C PRO A 148 -12.90 31.98 -12.12
N GLY A 149 -12.71 31.89 -10.80
CA GLY A 149 -12.29 30.69 -10.05
C GLY A 149 -13.29 29.54 -9.92
N ASP A 150 -14.26 29.40 -10.83
CA ASP A 150 -15.29 28.36 -10.76
C ASP A 150 -14.99 27.13 -11.66
N SER A 151 -13.83 27.13 -12.33
CA SER A 151 -13.39 26.00 -13.17
C SER A 151 -12.54 25.00 -12.38
N ARG A 152 -12.87 23.71 -12.51
CA ARG A 152 -12.13 22.58 -11.88
C ARG A 152 -10.67 22.49 -12.33
N VAL A 153 -10.35 23.05 -13.50
CA VAL A 153 -8.99 23.19 -14.02
C VAL A 153 -8.66 24.67 -14.04
N HIS A 154 -7.71 25.09 -13.21
CA HIS A 154 -7.30 26.49 -13.09
C HIS A 154 -5.80 26.59 -12.82
N PHE A 155 -5.22 27.73 -13.18
CA PHE A 155 -3.80 28.03 -13.00
C PHE A 155 -3.54 28.93 -11.79
N ASN A 156 -4.47 28.97 -10.83
CA ASN A 156 -4.40 29.86 -9.67
C ASN A 156 -3.50 29.33 -8.55
N THR A 157 -3.18 28.03 -8.55
CA THR A 157 -2.39 27.39 -7.50
C THR A 157 -1.51 26.31 -8.12
N PHE A 158 -0.36 26.05 -7.47
CA PHE A 158 0.58 25.01 -7.89
C PHE A 158 0.13 23.59 -7.45
N LEU A 159 -0.82 23.51 -6.51
CA LEU A 159 -1.32 22.30 -5.87
C LEU A 159 -2.85 22.28 -5.91
#